data_AF-A0A4S9QGB0-F1
#
_entry.id   AF-A0A4S9QGB0-F1
#
_cell.length_a   1.000
_cell.length_b   1.000
_cell.length_c   1.000
_cell.angle_alpha   90.00
_cell.angle_beta   90.00
_cell.angle_gamma   90.00
#
_symmetry.space_group_name_H-M   'P 1'
#
loop_
_entity.id
_entity.type
_entity.pdbx_description
1 polymer ?
#
loop_
_entity_poly.entity_id
_entity_poly.type
_entity_poly.pdbx_seq_one_letter_code
_entity_poly.pdbx_strand_id
1 'polypeptide(L)'
;MPQTADNLLSDPEIATAYEDVRSDKSATTWMVLKYISGTSDALKLDSTGEGEISEMVEHLGDDEAAYAFVRMTVGNDELSQRVKFVFVSWCGE
;
A
#
# COMPACT_ATOMS: atom_id res chain seq x y z
N MET A 1 18.81 21.66 8.34
CA MET A 1 18.86 20.20 8.54
C MET A 1 17.42 19.72 8.44
N PRO A 2 17.06 18.82 7.51
CA PRO A 2 15.68 18.36 7.43
C PRO A 2 15.38 17.62 8.74
N GLN A 3 14.34 18.08 9.43
CA GLN A 3 13.86 17.42 10.63
C GLN A 3 13.37 16.04 10.21
N THR A 4 14.11 15.05 10.70
CA THR A 4 13.81 13.63 10.81
C THR A 4 12.45 13.18 10.31
N ALA A 5 12.50 12.33 9.28
CA ALA A 5 11.49 11.36 8.87
C ALA A 5 11.20 10.31 9.99
N ASP A 6 11.23 10.71 11.26
CA ASP A 6 11.17 9.82 12.42
C ASP A 6 9.77 9.34 12.77
N ASN A 7 8.73 9.64 11.96
CA ASN A 7 7.41 9.12 12.26
C ASN A 7 6.42 9.00 11.09
N LEU A 8 6.91 8.64 9.90
CA LEU A 8 5.99 8.31 8.80
C LEU A 8 5.17 7.03 9.07
N LEU A 9 5.63 6.19 10.00
CA LEU A 9 5.11 4.85 10.29
C LEU A 9 4.64 4.65 11.75
N SER A 10 4.57 5.70 12.58
CA SER A 10 3.93 5.58 13.91
C SER A 10 2.42 5.47 13.85
N ASP A 11 1.82 5.76 12.70
CA ASP A 11 0.37 5.69 12.57
C ASP A 11 -0.08 4.25 12.79
N PRO A 12 -0.84 3.96 13.86
CA PRO A 12 -1.30 2.62 14.15
C PRO A 12 -2.18 2.04 13.04
N GLU A 13 -2.87 2.87 12.26
CA GLU A 13 -3.70 2.43 11.15
C GLU A 13 -2.85 1.95 9.98
N ILE A 14 -1.77 2.66 9.66
CA ILE A 14 -0.81 2.24 8.63
C ILE A 14 -0.11 0.94 9.04
N ALA A 15 0.33 0.84 10.29
CA ALA A 15 0.96 -0.38 10.81
C ALA A 15 -0.01 -1.58 10.76
N THR A 16 -1.26 -1.37 11.15
CA THR A 16 -2.30 -2.42 11.10
C THR A 16 -2.56 -2.87 9.67
N ALA A 17 -2.79 -1.94 8.75
CA ALA A 17 -3.05 -2.25 7.34
C ALA A 17 -1.86 -2.98 6.68
N TYR A 18 -0.63 -2.58 7.02
CA TYR A 18 0.58 -3.25 6.54
C TYR A 18 0.66 -4.70 7.01
N GLU A 19 0.41 -4.97 8.29
CA GLU A 19 0.39 -6.32 8.84
C GLU A 19 -0.76 -7.15 8.27
N ASP A 20 -1.92 -6.55 8.03
CA ASP A 20 -3.05 -7.21 7.38
C ASP A 20 -2.68 -7.66 5.95
N VAL A 21 -2.09 -6.78 5.13
CA VAL A 21 -1.63 -7.15 3.78
C VAL A 21 -0.59 -8.28 3.84
N ARG A 22 0.30 -8.28 4.84
CA ARG A 22 1.31 -9.35 5.02
C ARG A 22 0.74 -10.68 5.49
N SER A 23 -0.31 -10.65 6.29
CA SER A 23 -0.87 -11.80 6.97
C SER A 23 -1.75 -12.62 6.03
N ASP A 24 -1.32 -13.84 5.71
CA ASP A 24 -2.10 -14.81 4.91
C ASP A 24 -3.46 -15.20 5.54
N LYS A 25 -3.70 -14.78 6.79
CA LYS A 25 -4.97 -14.95 7.50
C LYS A 25 -5.92 -13.77 7.32
N SER A 26 -5.44 -12.65 6.81
CA SER A 26 -6.27 -11.48 6.50
C SER A 26 -6.76 -11.56 5.06
N ALA A 27 -8.01 -11.14 4.86
CA ALA A 27 -8.58 -10.99 3.52
C ALA A 27 -8.03 -9.75 2.80
N THR A 28 -7.52 -8.76 3.54
CA THR A 28 -6.87 -7.58 2.97
C THR A 28 -5.65 -7.99 2.15
N THR A 29 -5.63 -7.59 0.88
CA THR A 29 -4.55 -7.88 -0.06
C THR A 29 -3.78 -6.65 -0.47
N TRP A 30 -4.35 -5.45 -0.32
CA TRP A 30 -3.67 -4.22 -0.70
C TRP A 30 -4.01 -3.05 0.23
N MET A 31 -3.13 -2.06 0.24
CA MET A 31 -3.32 -0.77 0.91
C MET A 31 -2.75 0.37 0.06
N VAL A 32 -3.35 1.55 0.18
CA VAL A 32 -2.88 2.80 -0.45
C VAL A 32 -2.66 3.87 0.63
N LEU A 33 -1.54 4.57 0.51
CA LEU A 33 -1.13 5.68 1.35
C LEU A 33 -1.07 6.95 0.51
N LYS A 34 -1.61 8.03 1.04
CA LYS A 34 -1.58 9.35 0.41
C LYS A 34 -1.04 10.40 1.37
N TYR A 35 -0.50 11.47 0.82
CA TYR A 35 -0.10 12.61 1.63
C TYR A 35 -1.33 13.25 2.30
N ILE A 36 -1.17 13.68 3.55
CA ILE A 36 -2.24 14.37 4.29
C ILE A 36 -2.60 15.69 3.61
N SER A 37 -1.62 16.36 3.03
CA SER A 37 -1.79 17.55 2.19
C SER A 37 -0.63 17.69 1.21
N GLY A 38 -0.80 18.48 0.14
CA GLY A 38 0.25 18.74 -0.86
C GLY A 38 1.46 19.53 -0.36
N THR A 39 1.51 19.89 0.93
CA THR A 39 2.63 20.61 1.56
C THR A 39 3.24 19.84 2.74
N SER A 40 2.74 18.65 3.06
CA SER A 40 3.19 17.84 4.19
C SER A 40 3.84 16.57 3.68
N ASP A 41 4.96 16.20 4.28
CA ASP A 41 5.61 14.91 4.03
C ASP A 41 4.93 13.74 4.80
N ALA A 42 3.87 14.02 5.56
CA ALA A 42 3.14 13.02 6.32
C ALA A 42 2.15 12.26 5.43
N LEU A 43 2.16 10.93 5.57
CA LEU A 43 1.22 10.02 4.94
C LEU A 43 0.07 9.66 5.88
N LYS A 44 -1.06 9.29 5.30
CA LYS A 44 -2.20 8.65 5.96
C LYS A 44 -2.62 7.41 5.18
N LEU A 45 -3.26 6.47 5.87
CA LEU A 45 -3.99 5.40 5.20
C LEU A 45 -5.15 6.02 4.42
N ASP A 46 -5.20 5.77 3.12
CA ASP A 46 -6.29 6.23 2.27
C ASP A 46 -7.35 5.15 2.10
N SER A 47 -6.90 3.95 1.70
CA SER A 47 -7.79 2.85 1.35
C SER A 47 -7.09 1.49 1.55
N THR A 48 -7.91 0.47 1.78
CA THR A 48 -7.54 -0.94 1.81
C THR A 48 -8.60 -1.74 1.07
N GLY A 49 -8.26 -2.93 0.62
CA GLY A 49 -9.23 -3.81 -0.01
C GLY A 49 -8.77 -5.25 -0.16
N GLU A 50 -9.69 -6.05 -0.68
CA GLU A 50 -9.58 -7.49 -0.85
C GLU A 50 -9.75 -7.80 -2.34
N GLY A 51 -8.71 -8.30 -2.99
CA GLY A 51 -8.79 -8.64 -4.42
C GLY A 51 -7.51 -8.41 -5.19
N GLU A 52 -7.70 -8.09 -6.47
CA GLU A 52 -6.64 -7.94 -7.45
C GLU A 52 -6.02 -6.54 -7.40
N ILE A 53 -4.80 -6.43 -7.93
CA ILE A 53 -4.08 -5.16 -8.02
C ILE A 53 -4.85 -4.08 -8.83
N SER A 54 -5.76 -4.47 -9.72
CA SER A 54 -6.55 -3.51 -10.51
C SER A 54 -7.45 -2.63 -9.65
N GLU A 55 -8.02 -3.18 -8.58
CA GLU A 55 -8.86 -2.41 -7.65
C GLU A 55 -8.03 -1.34 -6.93
N MET A 56 -6.84 -1.72 -6.43
CA MET A 56 -5.89 -0.80 -5.82
C MET A 56 -5.51 0.37 -6.75
N VAL A 57 -5.36 0.11 -8.06
CA VAL A 57 -4.99 1.14 -9.05
C VAL A 57 -6.09 2.19 -9.22
N GLU A 58 -7.37 1.86 -9.01
CA GLU A 58 -8.47 2.83 -9.07
C GLU A 58 -8.35 3.93 -8.00
N HIS A 59 -7.54 3.70 -6.96
CA HIS A 59 -7.26 4.66 -5.90
C HIS A 59 -6.03 5.55 -6.15
N LEU A 60 -5.31 5.34 -7.26
CA LEU A 60 -4.14 6.12 -7.64
C LEU A 60 -4.53 7.18 -8.70
N GLY A 61 -4.62 8.44 -8.29
CA GLY A 61 -5.00 9.55 -9.17
C GLY A 61 -3.84 10.11 -9.99
N ASP A 62 -4.15 10.67 -11.15
CA ASP A 62 -3.15 11.25 -12.06
C ASP A 62 -2.59 12.59 -11.56
N ASP A 63 -3.19 13.24 -10.57
CA ASP A 63 -2.77 14.55 -10.05
C ASP A 63 -2.12 14.48 -8.66
N GLU A 64 -1.69 13.29 -8.24
CA GLU A 64 -1.15 13.06 -6.90
C GLU A 64 0.08 12.15 -6.87
N ALA A 65 0.83 12.28 -5.77
CA ALA A 65 1.83 11.30 -5.38
C ALA A 65 1.23 10.40 -4.29
N ALA A 66 1.46 9.10 -4.42
CA ALA A 66 0.93 8.10 -3.50
C ALA A 66 1.88 6.91 -3.36
N TYR A 67 1.65 6.10 -2.35
CA TYR A 67 2.31 4.80 -2.22
C TYR A 67 1.27 3.71 -2.09
N ALA A 68 1.59 2.51 -2.57
CA ALA A 68 0.72 1.37 -2.38
C ALA A 68 1.53 0.12 -2.05
N PHE A 69 0.89 -0.82 -1.37
CA PHE A 69 1.49 -2.10 -1.02
C PHE A 69 0.47 -3.21 -1.23
N VAL A 70 0.85 -4.24 -1.98
CA VAL A 70 -0.06 -5.33 -2.38
C VAL A 70 0.60 -6.69 -2.24
N ARG A 71 -0.18 -7.65 -1.75
CA ARG A 71 0.09 -9.08 -1.72
C ARG A 71 -0.63 -9.75 -2.88
N MET A 72 0.10 -10.53 -3.67
CA MET A 72 -0.45 -11.34 -4.75
C MET A 72 0.07 -12.77 -4.67
N THR A 73 -0.76 -13.72 -5.06
CA THR A 73 -0.35 -15.12 -5.23
C THR A 73 -0.05 -15.37 -6.70
N VAL A 74 1.21 -15.68 -7.02
CA VAL A 74 1.63 -15.97 -8.39
C VAL A 74 2.07 -17.41 -8.47
N GLY A 75 1.48 -18.18 -9.39
CA GLY A 75 1.88 -19.55 -9.66
C GLY A 75 1.87 -19.87 -11.15
N ASN A 76 2.75 -20.79 -11.55
CA ASN A 76 2.81 -21.31 -12.92
C ASN A 76 1.97 -22.60 -13.11
N ASP A 77 1.57 -23.23 -12.01
CA ASP A 77 0.74 -24.42 -11.94
C ASP A 77 0.06 -24.48 -10.54
N GLU A 78 -0.87 -25.42 -10.35
CA GLU A 78 -1.65 -25.56 -9.11
C GLU A 78 -0.80 -25.91 -7.87
N LEU A 79 0.40 -26.47 -8.05
CA LEU A 79 1.27 -26.93 -6.96
C LEU A 79 2.38 -25.93 -6.63
N SER A 80 2.58 -24.90 -7.47
CA SER A 80 3.64 -23.91 -7.32
C SER A 80 3.08 -22.49 -7.22
N GLN A 81 2.28 -22.25 -6.18
CA GLN A 81 1.84 -20.91 -5.81
C GLN A 81 2.83 -20.25 -4.85
N ARG A 82 3.23 -19.02 -5.15
CA ARG A 82 4.13 -18.21 -4.31
C ARG A 82 3.50 -16.87 -4.03
N VAL A 83 3.41 -16.54 -2.74
CA VAL A 83 3.03 -15.19 -2.32
C VAL A 83 4.17 -14.23 -2.66
N LYS A 84 3.83 -13.12 -3.30
CA LYS A 84 4.71 -12.00 -3.61
C LYS A 84 4.11 -10.73 -3.04
N PHE A 85 5.00 -9.82 -2.66
CA PHE A 85 4.65 -8.48 -2.21
C PHE A 85 5.24 -7.46 -3.16
N VAL A 86 4.45 -6.45 -3.49
CA VAL A 86 4.87 -5.35 -4.37
C VAL A 86 4.65 -4.05 -3.63
N PHE A 87 5.69 -3.22 -3.60
CA PHE A 87 5.61 -1.83 -3.16
C PHE A 87 5.61 -0.94 -4.40
N VAL A 88 4.67 -0.01 -4.46
CA VAL A 88 4.47 0.92 -5.57
C VAL A 88 4.72 2.33 -5.07
N SER A 89 5.61 3.05 -5.77
CA SER A 89 5.71 4.51 -5.68
C SER A 89 4.98 5.10 -6.89
N TRP A 90 3.92 5.84 -6.63
CA TRP A 90 3.09 6.45 -7.66
C TRP A 90 3.40 7.94 -7.80
N CYS A 91 3.57 8.37 -9.04
CA CYS A 91 3.63 9.76 -9.44
C CYS A 91 2.65 9.88 -10.62
N GLY A 92 1.55 10.59 -10.40
CA GLY A 92 0.62 10.95 -11.45
C GLY A 92 1.28 11.73 -12.60
N GLU A 93 0.52 11.94 -13.68
CA GLU A 93 0.97 12.52 -14.96
C GLU A 93 1.28 14.03 -14.91
#